data_AF-A0A1H7WBT9-F1
#
_entry.id   AF-A0A1H7WBT9-F1
#
_cell.length_a   1.000
_cell.length_b   1.000
_cell.length_c   1.000
_cell.angle_alpha   90.00
_cell.angle_beta   90.00
_cell.angle_gamma   90.00
#
_symmetry.space_group_name_H-M   'P 1'
#
loop_
_entity.id
_entity.type
_entity.pdbx_description
1 polymer ?
#
loop_
_entity_poly.entity_id
_entity_poly.type
_entity_poly.pdbx_seq_one_letter_code
_entity_poly.pdbx_strand_id
1 'polypeptide(L)'
;MLAISLGTAWLLLGPLSLWALLQGRTAARAGAVVTLLLLEAATFAMDRARPAPASAPVAASAAPAAAPPSCQAVRTPVPLSAKVGKALVLTWTAVPDECGTAKVVVRPEGRRLLIWVHEGPLTGEHEGMHTVPVRVERGAAALTVPLTGPLPGKAPYIPVDGRSGRRIPRA
;
A
#
# COMPACT_ATOMS: atom_id res chain seq x y z
N MET A 1 24.37 1.82 23.21
CA MET A 1 25.68 2.43 22.93
C MET A 1 25.97 2.42 21.43
N LEU A 2 26.01 1.26 20.77
CA LEU A 2 26.34 1.13 19.33
C LEU A 2 25.43 1.93 18.36
N ALA A 3 24.12 1.96 18.60
CA ALA A 3 23.20 2.72 17.76
C ALA A 3 23.40 4.25 17.86
N ILE A 4 23.77 4.74 19.04
CA ILE A 4 24.03 6.16 19.27
C ILE A 4 25.36 6.57 18.61
N SER A 5 26.41 5.74 18.75
CA SER A 5 27.70 5.98 18.09
C SER A 5 27.59 5.93 16.56
N LEU A 6 26.74 5.05 16.01
CA LEU A 6 26.50 4.97 14.58
C LEU A 6 25.77 6.20 14.05
N GLY A 7 24.78 6.69 14.79
CA GLY A 7 24.08 7.94 14.47
C GLY A 7 25.03 9.15 14.46
N THR A 8 25.90 9.27 15.47
CA THR A 8 26.91 10.35 15.51
C THR A 8 27.95 10.24 14.39
N ALA A 9 28.33 9.01 14.00
CA ALA A 9 29.25 8.79 12.88
C ALA A 9 28.62 9.24 11.55
N TRP A 10 27.33 8.98 11.32
CA TRP A 10 26.59 9.47 10.15
C TRP A 10 26.53 11.00 10.08
N LEU A 11 26.25 11.65 11.20
CA LEU A 11 26.14 13.10 11.27
C LEU A 11 27.46 13.82 10.99
N LEU A 12 28.60 13.21 11.34
CA LEU A 12 29.91 13.82 11.12
C LEU A 12 30.52 13.40 9.78
N LEU A 13 30.51 12.11 9.44
CA LEU A 13 31.16 11.60 8.23
C LEU A 13 30.34 11.87 6.96
N GLY A 14 29.02 11.93 7.05
CA GLY A 14 28.14 12.27 5.91
C GLY A 14 28.51 13.62 5.25
N PRO A 15 28.41 14.75 5.95
CA PRO A 15 28.73 16.05 5.37
C PRO A 15 30.21 16.21 5.01
N LEU A 16 31.13 15.61 5.78
CA LEU A 16 32.57 15.70 5.54
C LEU A 16 33.01 14.90 4.30
N SER A 17 32.39 13.74 4.06
CA SER A 17 32.59 12.94 2.85
C SER A 17 32.00 13.61 1.61
N LEU A 18 30.83 14.24 1.73
CA LEU A 18 30.22 15.02 0.65
C LEU A 18 31.10 16.22 0.27
N TRP A 19 31.65 16.92 1.26
CA TRP A 19 32.58 18.03 1.04
C TRP A 19 33.88 17.55 0.38
N ALA A 20 34.46 16.44 0.84
CA ALA A 20 35.64 15.83 0.23
C ALA A 20 35.39 15.33 -1.21
N LEU A 21 34.18 14.89 -1.53
CA LEU A 21 33.77 14.52 -2.89
C LEU A 21 33.74 15.72 -3.83
N LEU A 22 33.27 16.88 -3.34
CA LEU A 22 33.14 18.09 -4.14
C LEU A 22 34.48 18.82 -4.32
N GLN A 23 35.23 19.04 -3.24
CA GLN A 23 36.47 19.85 -3.25
C GLN A 23 37.79 19.06 -3.07
N GLY A 24 37.76 17.76 -2.77
CA GLY A 24 38.97 16.99 -2.46
C GLY A 24 39.74 16.46 -3.69
N ARG A 25 41.05 16.19 -3.50
CA ARG A 25 41.90 15.45 -4.46
C ARG A 25 41.40 14.01 -4.62
N THR A 26 41.75 13.35 -5.72
CA THR A 26 41.27 11.98 -6.07
C THR A 26 41.42 10.96 -4.94
N ALA A 27 42.51 11.00 -4.17
CA ALA A 27 42.70 10.13 -3.00
C ALA A 27 41.69 10.42 -1.85
N ALA A 28 41.35 11.69 -1.60
CA ALA A 28 40.35 12.06 -0.60
C ALA A 28 38.93 11.66 -1.03
N ARG A 29 38.63 11.73 -2.33
CA ARG A 29 37.36 11.25 -2.90
C ARG A 29 37.22 9.73 -2.76
N ALA A 30 38.28 8.98 -3.04
CA ALA A 30 38.28 7.53 -2.84
C ALA A 30 38.07 7.15 -1.37
N GLY A 31 38.72 7.87 -0.44
CA GLY A 31 38.49 7.71 1.00
C GLY A 31 37.04 7.99 1.40
N ALA A 32 36.43 9.07 0.90
CA ALA A 32 35.04 9.40 1.15
C ALA A 32 34.06 8.30 0.71
N VAL A 33 34.24 7.74 -0.49
CA VAL A 33 33.41 6.63 -1.00
C VAL A 33 33.57 5.38 -0.13
N VAL A 34 34.80 5.01 0.21
CA VAL A 34 35.05 3.84 1.07
C VAL A 34 34.42 4.02 2.46
N THR A 35 34.47 5.22 3.01
CA THR A 35 33.89 5.51 4.34
C THR A 35 32.36 5.42 4.31
N LEU A 36 31.72 5.89 3.24
CA LEU A 36 30.27 5.78 3.07
C LEU A 36 29.81 4.32 2.92
N LEU A 37 30.52 3.53 2.11
CA LEU A 37 30.21 2.11 1.93
C LEU A 37 30.34 1.32 3.25
N LEU A 38 31.37 1.60 4.04
CA LEU A 38 31.54 1.01 5.37
C LEU A 38 30.42 1.39 6.33
N LEU A 39 29.98 2.65 6.29
CA LEU A 39 28.92 3.15 7.17
C LEU A 39 27.55 2.56 6.81
N GLU A 40 27.27 2.40 5.53
CA GLU A 40 26.09 1.74 5.01
C GLU A 40 26.07 0.25 5.40
N ALA A 41 27.18 -0.46 5.17
CA ALA A 41 27.31 -1.87 5.55
C ALA A 41 27.13 -2.10 7.07
N ALA A 42 27.68 -1.21 7.89
CA ALA A 42 27.50 -1.26 9.34
C ALA A 42 26.04 -1.02 9.76
N THR A 43 25.33 -0.15 9.04
CA THR A 43 23.90 0.12 9.28
C THR A 43 23.04 -1.11 8.96
N PHE A 44 23.29 -1.75 7.81
CA PHE A 44 22.59 -3.00 7.44
C PHE A 44 22.90 -4.15 8.40
N ALA A 45 24.14 -4.29 8.86
CA ALA A 45 24.50 -5.31 9.84
C ALA A 45 23.79 -5.11 11.19
N MET A 46 23.64 -3.85 11.66
CA MET A 46 22.87 -3.56 12.88
C MET A 46 21.37 -3.81 12.72
N ASP A 47 20.78 -3.51 11.56
CA ASP A 47 19.37 -3.78 11.28
C ASP A 47 19.08 -5.29 11.29
N ARG A 48 19.98 -6.09 10.70
CA ARG A 48 19.92 -7.56 10.72
C ARG A 48 20.13 -8.16 12.12
N ALA A 49 20.92 -7.51 12.97
CA ALA A 49 21.16 -7.94 14.34
C ALA A 49 20.01 -7.55 15.30
N ARG A 50 19.01 -6.79 14.83
CA ARG A 50 17.84 -6.43 15.61
C ARG A 50 16.92 -7.66 15.73
N PRO A 51 16.65 -8.16 16.95
CA PRO A 51 15.67 -9.23 17.11
C PRO A 51 14.33 -8.75 16.56
N ALA A 52 13.63 -9.62 15.82
CA ALA A 52 12.27 -9.34 15.37
C ALA A 52 11.45 -8.88 16.58
N PRO A 53 10.74 -7.74 16.51
CA PRO A 53 9.93 -7.29 17.63
C PRO A 53 8.89 -8.38 17.91
N ALA A 54 8.99 -8.98 19.10
CA ALA A 54 7.93 -9.83 19.61
C ALA A 54 6.65 -8.98 19.65
N SER A 55 5.64 -9.41 18.90
CA SER A 55 4.32 -8.79 18.86
C SER A 55 3.82 -8.62 20.29
N ALA A 56 3.78 -7.39 20.78
CA ALA A 56 3.22 -7.10 22.08
C ALA A 56 1.73 -7.52 22.07
N PRO A 57 1.27 -8.32 23.04
CA PRO A 57 -0.13 -8.68 23.12
C PRO A 57 -0.92 -7.42 23.48
N VAL A 58 -1.72 -6.93 22.53
CA VAL A 58 -2.76 -5.95 22.85
C VAL A 58 -3.75 -6.66 23.76
N ALA A 59 -3.93 -6.09 24.94
CA ALA A 59 -4.74 -6.61 26.03
C ALA A 59 -6.10 -7.13 25.55
N ALA A 60 -6.40 -8.37 25.92
CA ALA A 60 -7.71 -8.96 25.76
C ALA A 60 -8.76 -8.13 26.49
N SER A 61 -9.75 -7.63 25.74
CA SER A 61 -11.07 -7.34 26.30
C SER A 61 -12.12 -7.98 25.39
N ALA A 62 -12.86 -8.91 25.99
CA ALA A 62 -14.00 -9.68 25.48
C ALA A 62 -13.74 -10.73 24.37
N ALA A 63 -13.65 -11.98 24.82
CA ALA A 63 -13.95 -13.26 24.15
C ALA A 63 -13.28 -13.59 22.79
N PRO A 64 -12.79 -14.84 22.59
CA PRO A 64 -12.34 -15.30 21.28
C PRO A 64 -13.57 -15.52 20.41
N ALA A 65 -14.03 -14.48 19.71
CA ALA A 65 -14.76 -14.68 18.48
C ALA A 65 -13.78 -15.37 17.52
N ALA A 66 -14.19 -16.54 17.02
CA ALA A 66 -13.45 -17.33 16.06
C ALA A 66 -12.74 -16.45 15.03
N ALA A 67 -11.48 -16.80 14.71
CA ALA A 67 -10.76 -16.19 13.60
C ALA A 67 -11.74 -15.97 12.42
N PRO A 68 -11.87 -14.74 11.88
CA PRO A 68 -12.80 -14.50 10.80
C PRO A 68 -12.49 -15.52 9.71
N PRO A 69 -13.51 -16.12 9.05
CA PRO A 69 -13.28 -17.12 8.02
C PRO A 69 -12.24 -16.54 7.07
N SER A 70 -11.03 -17.14 7.07
CA SER A 70 -9.96 -16.67 6.22
C SER A 70 -10.50 -16.77 4.81
N CYS A 71 -10.63 -15.64 4.12
CA CYS A 71 -11.17 -15.65 2.78
C CYS A 71 -10.11 -16.30 1.86
N GLN A 72 -10.16 -17.63 1.75
CA GLN A 72 -9.20 -18.42 0.98
C GLN A 72 -9.58 -18.46 -0.50
N ALA A 73 -10.86 -18.23 -0.81
CA ALA A 73 -11.35 -18.17 -2.17
C ALA A 73 -10.91 -16.86 -2.82
N VAL A 74 -10.12 -16.97 -3.89
CA VAL A 74 -9.81 -15.84 -4.76
C VAL A 74 -11.02 -15.57 -5.63
N ARG A 75 -11.59 -14.36 -5.53
CA ARG A 75 -12.77 -13.95 -6.30
C ARG A 75 -12.54 -12.60 -6.96
N THR A 76 -13.28 -12.37 -8.04
CA THR A 76 -13.27 -11.11 -8.80
C THR A 76 -14.71 -10.67 -9.00
N PRO A 77 -15.32 -10.05 -7.96
CA PRO A 77 -16.72 -9.64 -8.04
C PRO A 77 -16.91 -8.64 -9.17
N VAL A 78 -18.05 -8.76 -9.86
CA VAL A 78 -18.45 -7.84 -10.93
C VAL A 78 -19.33 -6.76 -10.32
N PRO A 79 -18.87 -5.49 -10.25
CA PRO A 79 -19.67 -4.41 -9.67
C PRO A 79 -20.97 -4.21 -10.47
N LEU A 80 -22.10 -4.19 -9.77
CA LEU A 80 -23.42 -3.87 -10.32
C LEU A 80 -23.61 -2.36 -10.45
N SER A 81 -23.06 -1.60 -9.52
CA SER A 81 -23.14 -0.15 -9.56
C SER A 81 -21.87 0.52 -9.04
N ALA A 82 -21.61 1.72 -9.55
CA ALA A 82 -20.49 2.57 -9.16
C ALA A 82 -20.92 4.02 -9.02
N LYS A 83 -20.67 4.61 -7.85
CA LYS A 83 -20.87 6.04 -7.59
C LYS A 83 -19.51 6.71 -7.45
N VAL A 84 -19.22 7.63 -8.37
CA VAL A 84 -17.96 8.39 -8.40
C VAL A 84 -18.20 9.79 -7.82
N GLY A 85 -17.52 10.12 -6.73
CA GLY A 85 -17.53 11.45 -6.11
C GLY A 85 -16.16 11.77 -5.49
N LYS A 86 -16.14 12.24 -4.24
CA LYS A 86 -14.89 12.31 -3.44
C LYS A 86 -14.32 10.92 -3.10
N ALA A 87 -15.18 9.91 -3.13
CA ALA A 87 -14.84 8.52 -3.00
C ALA A 87 -15.54 7.74 -4.11
N LEU A 88 -14.99 6.58 -4.46
CA LEU A 88 -15.62 5.60 -5.32
C LEU A 88 -16.37 4.61 -4.43
N VAL A 89 -17.68 4.53 -4.56
CA VAL A 89 -18.50 3.50 -3.91
C VAL A 89 -18.88 2.46 -4.95
N LEU A 90 -18.56 1.20 -4.68
CA LEU A 90 -18.91 0.05 -5.53
C LEU A 90 -19.87 -0.85 -4.79
N THR A 91 -20.87 -1.39 -5.49
CA THR A 91 -21.77 -2.41 -4.94
C THR A 91 -21.93 -3.60 -5.89
N TRP A 92 -22.09 -4.79 -5.35
CA TRP A 92 -22.41 -6.03 -6.07
C TRP A 92 -23.27 -6.96 -5.21
N THR A 93 -23.76 -8.04 -5.81
CA THR A 93 -24.51 -9.08 -5.06
C THR A 93 -23.56 -9.81 -4.12
N ALA A 94 -23.85 -9.79 -2.82
CA ALA A 94 -23.06 -10.55 -1.86
C ALA A 94 -23.26 -12.05 -2.09
N VAL A 95 -22.18 -12.82 -1.94
CA VAL A 95 -22.22 -14.28 -1.93
C VAL A 95 -22.08 -14.80 -0.51
N PRO A 96 -22.46 -16.06 -0.25
CA PRO A 96 -22.08 -16.73 0.99
C PRO A 96 -20.56 -16.65 1.19
N ASP A 97 -20.14 -16.36 2.42
CA ASP A 97 -18.72 -16.22 2.79
C ASP A 97 -17.96 -15.12 2.03
N GLU A 98 -18.59 -13.94 1.88
CA GLU A 98 -17.94 -12.73 1.36
C GLU A 98 -16.66 -12.41 2.15
N CYS A 99 -15.61 -11.95 1.47
CA CYS A 99 -14.40 -11.56 2.17
C CYS A 99 -14.68 -10.30 2.98
N GLY A 100 -14.13 -10.19 4.20
CA GLY A 100 -14.18 -8.93 4.97
C GLY A 100 -13.41 -7.77 4.32
N THR A 101 -12.53 -8.06 3.36
CA THR A 101 -11.70 -7.08 2.66
C THR A 101 -11.55 -7.43 1.18
N ALA A 102 -11.45 -6.41 0.34
CA ALA A 102 -11.13 -6.53 -1.07
C ALA A 102 -9.95 -5.62 -1.44
N LYS A 103 -9.15 -6.05 -2.40
CA LYS A 103 -8.14 -5.24 -3.05
C LYS A 103 -8.75 -4.59 -4.28
N VAL A 104 -8.67 -3.28 -4.36
CA VAL A 104 -9.22 -2.49 -5.46
C VAL A 104 -8.11 -1.72 -6.13
N VAL A 105 -8.03 -1.83 -7.44
CA VAL A 105 -7.14 -0.98 -8.27
C VAL A 105 -8.02 0.01 -9.02
N VAL A 106 -7.66 1.28 -8.94
CA VAL A 106 -8.34 2.37 -9.65
C VAL A 106 -7.35 3.09 -10.54
N ARG A 107 -7.63 3.15 -11.84
CA ARG A 107 -6.77 3.84 -12.81
C ARG A 107 -7.57 4.80 -13.67
N PRO A 108 -7.18 6.09 -13.75
CA PRO A 108 -7.75 7.02 -14.71
C PRO A 108 -7.19 6.75 -16.12
N GLU A 109 -8.06 6.70 -17.13
CA GLU A 109 -7.71 6.61 -18.54
C GLU A 109 -8.59 7.59 -19.34
N GLY A 110 -8.08 8.80 -19.58
CA GLY A 110 -8.87 9.89 -20.14
C GLY A 110 -10.09 10.21 -19.24
N ARG A 111 -11.30 10.02 -19.76
CA ARG A 111 -12.57 10.19 -19.00
C ARG A 111 -13.08 8.89 -18.36
N ARG A 112 -12.37 7.78 -18.56
CA ARG A 112 -12.73 6.47 -17.99
C ARG A 112 -12.00 6.29 -16.67
N LEU A 113 -12.68 5.68 -15.71
CA LEU A 113 -12.10 5.24 -14.45
C LEU A 113 -12.15 3.72 -14.47
N LEU A 114 -11.02 3.10 -14.81
CA LEU A 114 -10.88 1.64 -14.84
C LEU A 114 -10.77 1.13 -13.40
N ILE A 115 -11.59 0.13 -13.09
CA ILE A 115 -11.75 -0.38 -11.73
C ILE A 115 -11.58 -1.90 -11.78
N TRP A 116 -10.69 -2.43 -10.95
CA TRP A 116 -10.54 -3.86 -10.72
C TRP A 116 -10.78 -4.17 -9.25
N VAL A 117 -11.67 -5.12 -8.95
CA VAL A 117 -11.96 -5.58 -7.59
C VAL A 117 -11.53 -7.03 -7.46
N HIS A 118 -10.76 -7.31 -6.42
CA HIS A 118 -10.26 -8.65 -6.10
C HIS A 118 -10.48 -8.97 -4.64
N GLU A 119 -10.97 -10.17 -4.40
CA GLU A 119 -11.22 -10.75 -3.09
C GLU A 119 -10.27 -11.92 -2.86
N GLY A 120 -9.83 -12.10 -1.61
CA GLY A 120 -8.92 -13.18 -1.22
C GLY A 120 -7.43 -12.82 -1.31
N PRO A 121 -6.53 -13.81 -1.16
CA PRO A 121 -5.09 -13.59 -1.07
C PRO A 121 -4.50 -13.28 -2.45
N LEU A 122 -4.49 -12.01 -2.84
CA LEU A 122 -3.71 -11.57 -3.98
C LEU A 122 -2.25 -11.35 -3.57
N THR A 123 -1.31 -12.04 -4.19
CA THR A 123 0.13 -11.79 -4.02
C THR A 123 0.57 -10.74 -5.03
N GLY A 124 1.00 -9.56 -4.57
CA GLY A 124 1.53 -8.47 -5.42
C GLY A 124 0.97 -7.10 -5.05
N GLU A 125 1.87 -6.14 -4.84
CA GLU A 125 1.51 -4.73 -4.74
C GLU A 125 1.52 -4.10 -6.13
N HIS A 126 0.42 -3.45 -6.50
CA HIS A 126 0.33 -2.67 -7.73
C HIS A 126 0.14 -1.21 -7.36
N GLU A 127 0.74 -0.31 -8.12
CA GLU A 127 0.52 1.14 -7.95
C GLU A 127 -0.97 1.46 -8.09
N GLY A 128 -1.54 2.17 -7.10
CA GLY A 128 -2.98 2.46 -7.02
C GLY A 128 -3.86 1.31 -6.49
N MET A 129 -3.26 0.27 -5.92
CA MET A 129 -3.98 -0.78 -5.20
C MET A 129 -4.30 -0.36 -3.77
N HIS A 130 -5.57 -0.48 -3.39
CA HIS A 130 -6.09 -0.20 -2.07
C HIS A 130 -6.75 -1.44 -1.48
N THR A 131 -6.31 -1.86 -0.30
CA THR A 131 -7.04 -2.86 0.49
C THR A 131 -8.12 -2.14 1.30
N VAL A 132 -9.38 -2.42 1.01
CA VAL A 132 -10.54 -1.75 1.61
C VAL A 132 -11.50 -2.76 2.24
N PRO A 133 -12.18 -2.39 3.33
CA PRO A 133 -13.17 -3.27 3.95
C PRO A 133 -14.40 -3.42 3.04
N VAL A 134 -14.92 -4.63 2.97
CA VAL A 134 -16.20 -4.93 2.32
C VAL A 134 -17.27 -4.96 3.41
N ARG A 135 -18.39 -4.29 3.15
CA ARG A 135 -19.56 -4.27 4.02
C ARG A 135 -20.69 -4.98 3.31
N VAL A 136 -21.26 -6.00 3.97
CA VAL A 136 -22.43 -6.71 3.46
C VAL A 136 -23.66 -6.21 4.20
N GLU A 137 -24.63 -5.68 3.46
CA GLU A 137 -25.91 -5.22 4.01
C GLU A 137 -27.05 -5.70 3.09
N ARG A 138 -28.06 -6.36 3.67
CA ARG A 138 -29.27 -6.83 2.95
C ARG A 138 -28.97 -7.61 1.65
N GLY A 139 -27.92 -8.43 1.65
CA GLY A 139 -27.53 -9.25 0.48
C GLY A 139 -26.74 -8.49 -0.60
N ALA A 140 -26.39 -7.22 -0.37
CA ALA A 140 -25.48 -6.46 -1.22
C ALA A 140 -24.13 -6.27 -0.51
N ALA A 141 -23.04 -6.52 -1.22
CA ALA A 141 -21.70 -6.19 -0.78
C ALA A 141 -21.33 -4.81 -1.32
N ALA A 142 -20.70 -3.99 -0.48
CA ALA A 142 -20.31 -2.63 -0.81
C ALA A 142 -18.91 -2.32 -0.27
N LEU A 143 -18.15 -1.54 -1.03
CA LEU A 143 -16.88 -0.97 -0.58
C LEU A 143 -16.78 0.50 -0.94
N THR A 144 -15.90 1.22 -0.24
CA THR A 144 -15.63 2.64 -0.49
C THR A 144 -14.13 2.83 -0.62
N VAL A 145 -13.69 3.31 -1.78
CA VAL A 145 -12.28 3.66 -2.05
C VAL A 145 -12.13 5.18 -2.00
N PRO A 146 -11.25 5.72 -1.14
CA PRO A 146 -10.92 7.14 -1.18
C PRO A 146 -10.18 7.45 -2.48
N LEU A 147 -10.60 8.47 -3.21
CA LEU A 147 -9.89 8.93 -4.40
C LEU A 147 -8.89 10.00 -3.96
N THR A 148 -7.62 9.62 -3.86
CA THR A 148 -6.55 10.51 -3.40
C THR A 148 -6.16 11.49 -4.50
N GLY A 149 -6.65 12.73 -4.38
CA GLY A 149 -6.32 13.84 -5.29
C GLY A 149 -7.47 14.27 -6.19
N PRO A 150 -7.42 15.50 -6.72
CA PRO A 150 -8.42 15.98 -7.66
C PRO A 150 -8.33 15.16 -8.94
N LEU A 151 -9.37 14.35 -9.17
CA LEU A 151 -9.66 13.71 -10.44
C LEU A 151 -9.45 14.72 -11.60
N PRO A 152 -8.51 14.48 -12.54
CA PRO A 152 -8.18 15.44 -13.58
C PRO A 152 -9.37 15.75 -14.51
N GLY A 153 -9.99 16.92 -14.32
CA GLY A 153 -11.00 17.50 -15.21
C GLY A 153 -12.31 17.86 -14.52
N LYS A 154 -13.06 18.80 -15.12
CA LYS A 154 -14.37 19.25 -14.60
C LYS A 154 -15.51 18.27 -14.85
N ALA A 155 -15.27 17.21 -15.62
CA ALA A 155 -16.29 16.28 -16.05
C ALA A 155 -16.34 15.02 -15.17
N PRO A 156 -17.54 14.47 -14.92
CA PRO A 156 -17.66 13.27 -14.11
C PRO A 156 -17.08 12.07 -14.88
N TYR A 157 -16.22 11.30 -14.22
CA TYR A 157 -15.63 10.09 -14.77
C TYR A 157 -16.69 9.04 -15.09
N ILE A 158 -16.38 8.21 -16.07
CA ILE A 158 -17.19 7.05 -16.45
C ILE A 158 -16.56 5.82 -15.76
N PRO A 159 -17.21 5.24 -14.73
CA PRO A 159 -16.71 4.03 -14.11
C PRO A 159 -16.82 2.87 -15.10
N VAL A 160 -15.72 2.14 -15.26
CA VAL A 160 -15.58 1.03 -16.21
C VAL A 160 -14.92 -0.13 -15.47
N ASP A 161 -15.47 -1.31 -15.64
CA ASP A 161 -14.83 -2.53 -15.17
C ASP A 161 -13.56 -2.75 -16.02
N GLY A 162 -12.41 -2.69 -15.36
CA GLY A 162 -11.11 -2.81 -16.00
C GLY A 162 -10.83 -4.22 -16.56
N ARG A 163 -11.60 -5.23 -16.17
CA ARG A 163 -11.51 -6.58 -16.73
C ARG A 163 -12.24 -6.71 -18.06
N SER A 164 -13.48 -6.22 -18.10
CA SER A 164 -14.36 -6.39 -19.26
C SER A 164 -14.38 -5.19 -20.22
N GLY A 165 -13.87 -4.04 -19.77
CA GLY A 165 -13.99 -2.76 -20.48
C GLY A 165 -15.44 -2.22 -20.52
N ARG A 166 -16.38 -2.88 -19.83
CA ARG A 166 -17.79 -2.49 -19.82
C ARG A 166 -18.02 -1.38 -18.80
N ARG A 167 -18.92 -0.46 -19.15
CA ARG A 167 -19.35 0.60 -18.24
C ARG A 167 -20.08 -0.02 -17.04
N ILE A 168 -19.69 0.39 -15.84
CA ILE A 168 -20.44 0.06 -14.63
C ILE A 168 -21.59 1.07 -14.50
N PRO A 169 -22.85 0.62 -14.34
CA PRO A 169 -23.98 1.52 -14.12
C PRO A 169 -23.76 2.47 -12.94
N ARG A 170 -24.33 3.67 -13.01
CA ARG A 170 -24.37 4.57 -11.84
C ARG A 170 -25.53 4.17 -10.94
N ALA A 171 -25.29 4.14 -9.63
CA ALA A 171 -26.32 4.03 -8.60
C ALA A 171 -27.15 5.31 -8.53
#